data_AF-A0AAD8YMS3-F1
#
_entry.id   AF-A0AAD8YMS3-F1
#
_cell.length_a   1.000
_cell.length_b   1.000
_cell.length_c   1.000
_cell.angle_alpha   90.00
_cell.angle_beta   90.00
_cell.angle_gamma   90.00
#
_symmetry.space_group_name_H-M   'P 1'
#
loop_
_entity.id
_entity.type
_entity.pdbx_description
1 polymer ?
#
loop_
_entity_poly.entity_id
_entity_poly.type
_entity_poly.pdbx_seq_one_letter_code
_entity_poly.pdbx_strand_id
1 'polypeptide(L)'
;MMNAVVRSVVRCPSRCRLRHSKGRHFAAQAQQQIPYSENEFPDRREAPIISRTKAADVVVTSKPQSNSQHRVIPSTRSIGVERPAHIPPNVPIDSLEIPETKITTLSNGVRVGSMETYSQVSTVGVLLDFGSRHELEQYTVPSTNKTVSTAGVNHLMELLAFNSTKNYDGTEIRNILETLGGATFAQSSREQMMYCVDVLRPNVNEAFNLLGETIQSAIVQEIEVEEMKQVIMFQTMDMMPQVLMGEGLQLAAYGPMDGKLQQLGRPHFCTAEALPNLTADSVHAFREQHLLNNPEGIVVSGSGISHDALVELAEANFGHMTSNKSGSAKSTIPSIYTGGEYRLQTEPSPHSAKEEFTHIAVAFEVGGWHSLDLVPTCVLQTLLGGGSSFSAGGPGKGMYSRLYREILNRHRWAESAEAFTSFHAESGLWGISGSCPPQFGREMATTIVQQFDKLANDFVTDEELDRARNMLKCNVLTQLESRLVLFEDIGRQILTYGKREDAVTMCAKIDAVTKEDIREVVRKAIKKPPTVSSVGVDISTVPDIGQITQMLGKNSHKRTWI
;
A
#
# COMPACT_ATOMS: atom_id res chain seq x y z
N MET A 1 -8.93 -9.77 4.60
CA MET A 1 -10.14 -9.25 3.94
C MET A 1 -10.36 -7.78 4.30
N MET A 2 -10.25 -7.44 5.59
CA MET A 2 -10.23 -6.05 6.07
C MET A 2 -9.05 -5.22 5.57
N ASN A 3 -7.88 -5.81 5.28
CA ASN A 3 -6.76 -5.08 4.66
C ASN A 3 -7.10 -4.49 3.27
N ALA A 4 -7.93 -5.17 2.47
CA ALA A 4 -8.43 -4.64 1.21
C ALA A 4 -9.42 -3.48 1.44
N VAL A 5 -10.32 -3.63 2.43
CA VAL A 5 -11.23 -2.55 2.88
C VAL A 5 -10.46 -1.31 3.34
N VAL A 6 -9.41 -1.48 4.13
CA VAL A 6 -8.54 -0.38 4.58
C VAL A 6 -7.84 0.29 3.40
N ARG A 7 -7.41 -0.45 2.36
CA ARG A 7 -6.85 0.10 1.12
C ARG A 7 -7.86 0.82 0.23
N SER A 8 -9.14 0.43 0.24
CA SER A 8 -10.15 1.06 -0.62
C SER A 8 -10.53 2.49 -0.21
N VAL A 9 -10.20 2.90 1.03
CA VAL A 9 -10.45 4.25 1.54
C VAL A 9 -9.19 5.13 1.47
N VAL A 10 -7.99 4.54 1.54
CA VAL A 10 -6.73 5.24 1.24
C VAL A 10 -6.33 4.96 -0.21
N ARG A 11 -6.96 5.67 -1.16
CA ARG A 11 -6.42 5.77 -2.53
C ARG A 11 -5.10 6.53 -2.48
N CYS A 12 -3.99 5.84 -2.19
CA CYS A 12 -2.67 6.34 -2.50
C CYS A 12 -2.45 6.18 -4.01
N PRO A 13 -2.25 7.27 -4.78
CA PRO A 13 -2.07 7.19 -6.21
C PRO A 13 -0.61 6.86 -6.53
N SER A 14 -0.12 5.66 -6.19
CA SER A 14 1.19 5.19 -6.68
C SER A 14 1.19 4.82 -8.16
N ARG A 15 0.10 5.08 -8.90
CA ARG A 15 0.10 5.02 -10.37
C ARG A 15 0.66 6.31 -10.96
N CYS A 16 1.99 6.41 -10.99
CA CYS A 16 2.71 7.29 -11.90
C CYS A 16 2.45 6.82 -13.36
N ARG A 17 1.31 7.21 -13.94
CA ARG A 17 1.17 7.23 -15.39
C ARG A 17 1.76 8.55 -15.87
N LEU A 18 2.95 8.47 -16.48
CA LEU A 18 3.49 9.52 -17.35
C LEU A 18 2.41 9.93 -18.37
N ARG A 19 1.71 11.03 -18.10
CA ARG A 19 0.84 11.69 -19.08
C ARG A 19 1.71 12.68 -19.86
N HIS A 20 1.98 12.37 -21.11
CA HIS A 20 2.42 13.38 -22.08
C HIS A 20 1.30 14.41 -22.26
N SER A 21 1.49 15.60 -21.69
CA SER A 21 0.65 16.77 -21.98
C SER A 21 1.17 17.46 -23.25
N LYS A 22 0.43 17.32 -24.36
CA LYS A 22 0.44 18.33 -25.42
C LYS A 22 -0.61 19.36 -25.04
N GLY A 23 -0.15 20.57 -24.71
CA GLY A 23 -0.99 21.69 -24.35
C GLY A 23 -1.94 22.08 -25.48
N ARG A 24 -3.17 22.46 -25.10
CA ARG A 24 -3.99 23.39 -25.86
C ARG A 24 -4.72 24.30 -24.87
N HIS A 25 -4.33 25.58 -24.90
CA HIS A 25 -5.10 26.69 -24.36
C HIS A 25 -6.50 26.71 -24.95
N PHE A 26 -7.52 27.01 -24.16
CA PHE A 26 -8.64 27.83 -24.62
C PHE A 26 -9.22 28.64 -23.45
N ALA A 27 -9.18 29.97 -23.62
CA ALA A 27 -9.86 30.96 -22.81
C ALA A 27 -11.36 30.97 -23.16
N ALA A 28 -12.17 31.28 -22.16
CA ALA A 28 -13.61 31.45 -22.27
C ALA A 28 -13.97 32.73 -23.03
N GLN A 29 -14.97 32.66 -23.92
CA GLN A 29 -15.83 33.79 -24.27
C GLN A 29 -17.24 33.30 -24.66
N ALA A 30 -18.21 34.16 -24.40
CA ALA A 30 -19.62 33.88 -24.23
C ALA A 30 -20.44 33.78 -25.54
N GLN A 31 -21.58 33.10 -25.40
CA GLN A 31 -22.88 33.26 -26.09
C GLN A 31 -22.90 33.62 -27.59
N GLN A 32 -23.41 32.70 -28.42
CA GLN A 32 -24.56 32.95 -29.31
C GLN A 32 -25.14 31.62 -29.86
N GLN A 33 -26.48 31.59 -29.99
CA GLN A 33 -27.32 30.51 -30.51
C GLN A 33 -27.14 30.32 -32.04
N ILE A 34 -27.74 29.23 -32.59
CA ILE A 34 -28.20 28.93 -33.99
C ILE A 34 -27.64 27.57 -34.50
N PRO A 35 -28.39 26.71 -35.23
CA PRO A 35 -28.89 25.44 -34.73
C PRO A 35 -28.25 24.21 -35.42
N TYR A 36 -28.64 23.02 -34.97
CA TYR A 36 -28.31 21.76 -35.63
C TYR A 36 -28.85 21.71 -37.08
N SER A 37 -28.01 21.27 -38.02
CA SER A 37 -28.45 20.65 -39.27
C SER A 37 -27.77 19.29 -39.45
N GLU A 38 -28.59 18.30 -39.75
CA GLU A 38 -28.25 16.95 -40.18
C GLU A 38 -27.27 16.97 -41.37
N ASN A 39 -26.28 16.06 -41.37
CA ASN A 39 -26.00 15.17 -42.49
C ASN A 39 -24.78 14.25 -42.24
N GLU A 40 -25.06 12.95 -42.37
CA GLU A 40 -24.27 11.92 -43.05
C GLU A 40 -22.87 11.55 -42.53
N PHE A 41 -22.80 10.37 -41.90
CA PHE A 41 -21.59 9.56 -41.78
C PHE A 41 -21.28 8.87 -43.13
N PRO A 42 -20.02 8.92 -43.62
CA PRO A 42 -19.50 7.92 -44.54
C PRO A 42 -18.48 6.99 -43.88
N ASP A 43 -18.41 5.82 -44.51
CA ASP A 43 -17.83 4.53 -44.14
C ASP A 43 -16.31 4.52 -43.91
N ARG A 44 -15.84 3.63 -43.01
CA ARG A 44 -14.42 3.40 -42.68
C ARG A 44 -13.83 2.33 -43.60
N ARG A 45 -13.32 2.73 -44.76
CA ARG A 45 -12.21 2.02 -45.43
C ARG A 45 -11.31 3.05 -46.10
N GLU A 46 -10.00 2.81 -45.98
CA GLU A 46 -8.87 3.58 -46.54
C GLU A 46 -8.30 4.70 -45.64
N ALA A 47 -7.22 4.38 -44.94
CA ALA A 47 -6.21 5.35 -44.52
C ALA A 47 -4.80 4.75 -44.75
N PRO A 48 -3.90 5.43 -45.49
CA PRO A 48 -2.62 4.89 -45.94
C PRO A 48 -1.48 5.05 -44.93
N ILE A 49 -0.52 4.13 -45.02
CA ILE A 49 0.74 4.05 -44.27
C ILE A 49 1.73 5.11 -44.79
N ILE A 50 2.31 5.92 -43.89
CA ILE A 50 3.42 6.84 -44.22
C ILE A 50 4.66 6.47 -43.39
N SER A 51 5.68 5.97 -44.09
CA SER A 51 7.06 5.78 -43.63
C SER A 51 7.81 7.12 -43.57
N ARG A 52 8.59 7.37 -42.51
CA ARG A 52 9.51 8.52 -42.42
C ARG A 52 10.97 8.08 -42.59
N THR A 53 11.64 8.64 -43.59
CA THR A 53 13.10 8.69 -43.75
C THR A 53 13.60 10.13 -43.71
N LYS A 54 14.75 10.33 -43.06
CA LYS A 54 15.96 11.10 -43.46
C LYS A 54 16.57 11.90 -42.30
N ALA A 55 17.73 11.40 -41.88
CA ALA A 55 18.72 12.13 -41.10
C ALA A 55 19.47 13.13 -42.00
N ALA A 56 19.90 14.25 -41.42
CA ALA A 56 20.72 15.26 -42.06
C ALA A 56 22.22 15.00 -41.80
N ASP A 57 23.02 15.10 -42.84
CA ASP A 57 24.48 14.99 -42.81
C ASP A 57 25.12 16.23 -42.18
N VAL A 58 25.97 16.03 -41.17
CA VAL A 58 26.97 17.02 -40.73
C VAL A 58 28.34 16.35 -40.82
N VAL A 59 29.16 16.85 -41.74
CA VAL A 59 30.54 16.42 -41.98
C VAL A 59 31.46 17.15 -40.98
N VAL A 60 32.14 16.39 -40.12
CA VAL A 60 33.31 16.87 -39.36
C VAL A 60 34.47 15.92 -39.65
N THR A 61 35.54 16.47 -40.21
CA THR A 61 36.77 15.76 -40.57
C THR A 61 37.77 15.75 -39.41
N SER A 62 38.19 14.57 -38.92
CA SER A 62 39.47 14.39 -38.23
C SER A 62 40.00 12.95 -38.43
N LYS A 63 41.33 12.83 -38.56
CA LYS A 63 42.10 11.63 -38.96
C LYS A 63 42.16 10.55 -37.85
N PRO A 64 42.50 9.28 -38.19
CA PRO A 64 42.29 8.11 -37.33
C PRO A 64 43.47 7.84 -36.38
N GLN A 65 43.18 7.48 -35.13
CA GLN A 65 44.12 6.79 -34.23
C GLN A 65 43.49 5.52 -33.64
N SER A 66 44.19 4.42 -33.95
CA SER A 66 44.25 3.06 -33.40
C SER A 66 43.28 2.55 -32.31
N ASN A 67 42.79 1.33 -32.59
CA ASN A 67 42.55 0.21 -31.69
C ASN A 67 41.56 0.38 -30.53
N SER A 68 40.28 0.12 -30.82
CA SER A 68 39.38 -0.56 -29.90
C SER A 68 38.55 -1.57 -30.69
N GLN A 69 38.61 -2.85 -30.31
CA GLN A 69 37.69 -3.87 -30.80
C GLN A 69 36.29 -3.56 -30.25
N HIS A 70 35.53 -2.72 -30.93
CA HIS A 70 34.11 -2.54 -30.64
C HIS A 70 33.38 -3.81 -31.08
N ARG A 71 32.95 -4.59 -30.09
CA ARG A 71 32.00 -5.70 -30.27
C ARG A 71 30.70 -5.10 -30.77
N VAL A 72 30.42 -5.25 -32.06
CA VAL A 72 29.14 -4.87 -32.67
C VAL A 72 28.05 -5.69 -31.99
N ILE A 73 27.22 -5.04 -31.16
CA ILE A 73 26.04 -5.65 -30.56
C ILE A 73 24.98 -5.72 -31.69
N PRO A 74 24.52 -6.92 -32.10
CA PRO A 74 23.51 -7.03 -33.14
C PRO A 74 22.20 -6.40 -32.66
N SER A 75 21.61 -5.50 -33.45
CA SER A 75 20.39 -4.76 -33.12
C SER A 75 19.09 -5.58 -33.17
N THR A 76 19.18 -6.90 -33.26
CA THR A 76 18.03 -7.82 -33.22
C THR A 76 18.51 -9.19 -32.74
N ARG A 77 18.69 -9.38 -31.43
CA ARG A 77 18.58 -10.73 -30.88
C ARG A 77 17.10 -11.11 -31.00
N SER A 78 16.79 -12.14 -31.77
CA SER A 78 15.50 -12.80 -31.69
C SER A 78 15.28 -13.20 -30.23
N ILE A 79 14.26 -12.62 -29.60
CA ILE A 79 13.81 -13.01 -28.26
C ILE A 79 13.36 -14.48 -28.39
N GLY A 80 14.25 -15.39 -28.00
CA GLY A 80 14.11 -16.83 -28.17
C GLY A 80 13.19 -17.43 -27.11
N VAL A 81 11.97 -16.91 -27.00
CA VAL A 81 10.92 -17.53 -26.20
C VAL A 81 9.76 -17.78 -27.14
N GLU A 82 9.32 -19.03 -27.22
CA GLU A 82 8.11 -19.39 -27.98
C GLU A 82 6.94 -18.54 -27.47
N ARG A 83 6.19 -17.90 -28.39
CA ARG A 83 4.93 -17.23 -28.03
C ARG A 83 4.05 -18.21 -27.26
N PRO A 84 3.33 -17.80 -26.20
CA PRO A 84 2.44 -18.69 -25.46
C PRO A 84 1.52 -19.43 -26.43
N ALA A 85 1.72 -20.75 -26.53
CA ALA A 85 1.22 -21.52 -27.68
C ALA A 85 -0.31 -21.63 -27.73
N HIS A 86 -1.03 -21.37 -26.64
CA HIS A 86 -2.49 -21.43 -26.61
C HIS A 86 -3.02 -20.78 -25.33
N ILE A 87 -4.04 -19.92 -25.41
CA ILE A 87 -4.84 -19.56 -24.23
C ILE A 87 -5.66 -20.80 -23.87
N PRO A 88 -5.50 -21.45 -22.71
CA PRO A 88 -6.21 -22.67 -22.40
C PRO A 88 -7.73 -22.45 -22.57
N PRO A 89 -8.45 -23.38 -23.24
CA PRO A 89 -9.89 -23.23 -23.43
C PRO A 89 -10.57 -23.19 -22.07
N ASN A 90 -11.67 -22.45 -21.97
CA ASN A 90 -12.46 -22.43 -20.75
C ASN A 90 -12.95 -23.84 -20.42
N VAL A 91 -12.86 -24.21 -19.16
CA VAL A 91 -13.34 -25.49 -18.67
C VAL A 91 -14.88 -25.43 -18.61
N PRO A 92 -15.62 -26.47 -19.09
CA PRO A 92 -17.08 -26.49 -19.03
C PRO A 92 -17.59 -26.32 -17.60
N ILE A 93 -18.69 -25.56 -17.43
CA ILE A 93 -19.24 -25.23 -16.10
C ILE A 93 -19.58 -26.48 -15.27
N ASP A 94 -20.06 -27.55 -15.91
CA ASP A 94 -20.44 -28.81 -15.27
C ASP A 94 -19.25 -29.58 -14.68
N SER A 95 -18.02 -29.20 -15.07
CA SER A 95 -16.77 -29.79 -14.57
C SER A 95 -16.04 -28.90 -13.57
N LEU A 96 -16.62 -27.74 -13.21
CA LEU A 96 -16.04 -26.84 -12.22
C LEU A 96 -16.46 -27.25 -10.82
N GLU A 97 -15.48 -27.33 -9.92
CA GLU A 97 -15.73 -27.46 -8.49
C GLU A 97 -15.95 -26.08 -7.88
N ILE A 98 -16.62 -26.02 -6.74
CA ILE A 98 -16.76 -24.78 -5.99
C ILE A 98 -15.34 -24.38 -5.54
N PRO A 99 -14.88 -23.16 -5.87
CA PRO A 99 -13.55 -22.79 -5.46
C PRO A 99 -13.46 -22.61 -3.95
N GLU A 100 -12.54 -23.36 -3.35
CA GLU A 100 -12.22 -23.28 -1.93
C GLU A 100 -10.77 -22.85 -1.74
N THR A 101 -10.48 -22.30 -0.55
CA THR A 101 -9.08 -21.99 -0.20
C THR A 101 -8.42 -23.25 0.35
N LYS A 102 -7.34 -23.68 -0.31
CA LYS A 102 -6.51 -24.78 0.17
C LYS A 102 -5.23 -24.22 0.79
N ILE A 103 -4.81 -24.80 1.91
CA ILE A 103 -3.62 -24.39 2.64
C ILE A 103 -2.78 -25.63 2.94
N THR A 104 -1.51 -25.60 2.56
CA THR A 104 -0.51 -26.64 2.85
C THR A 104 0.70 -26.01 3.49
N THR A 105 1.33 -26.69 4.45
CA THR A 105 2.60 -26.27 5.05
C THR A 105 3.68 -27.27 4.61
N LEU A 106 4.73 -26.79 3.95
CA LEU A 106 5.87 -27.59 3.54
C LEU A 106 6.67 -28.05 4.78
N SER A 107 7.52 -29.08 4.62
CA SER A 107 8.27 -29.65 5.75
C SER A 107 9.21 -28.66 6.44
N ASN A 108 9.65 -27.62 5.72
CA ASN A 108 10.53 -26.58 6.25
C ASN A 108 9.77 -25.39 6.88
N GLY A 109 8.43 -25.39 6.86
CA GLY A 109 7.59 -24.36 7.48
C GLY A 109 7.04 -23.29 6.55
N VAL A 110 7.44 -23.27 5.26
CA VAL A 110 6.81 -22.41 4.25
C VAL A 110 5.34 -22.78 4.12
N ARG A 111 4.46 -21.78 4.11
CA ARG A 111 3.01 -21.98 3.97
C ARG A 111 2.58 -21.65 2.54
N VAL A 112 1.71 -22.47 1.96
CA VAL A 112 1.19 -22.32 0.60
C VAL A 112 -0.32 -22.20 0.67
N GLY A 113 -0.87 -21.06 0.25
CA GLY A 113 -2.30 -20.83 0.14
C GLY A 113 -2.71 -20.65 -1.31
N SER A 114 -3.77 -21.32 -1.76
CA SER A 114 -4.31 -21.03 -3.09
C SER A 114 -5.83 -21.08 -3.14
N MET A 115 -6.38 -20.41 -4.14
CA MET A 115 -7.78 -20.53 -4.53
C MET A 115 -7.86 -20.57 -6.06
N GLU A 116 -8.47 -21.63 -6.59
CA GLU A 116 -8.77 -21.72 -8.02
C GLU A 116 -9.85 -20.69 -8.40
N THR A 117 -9.82 -20.17 -9.62
CA THR A 117 -10.84 -19.22 -10.13
C THR A 117 -11.25 -19.52 -11.58
N TYR A 118 -10.64 -20.53 -12.20
CA TYR A 118 -10.82 -20.94 -13.61
C TYR A 118 -10.61 -19.83 -14.66
N SER A 119 -10.12 -18.65 -14.24
CA SER A 119 -9.74 -17.50 -15.06
C SER A 119 -8.48 -17.78 -15.89
N GLN A 120 -8.43 -17.41 -17.17
CA GLN A 120 -7.27 -17.62 -18.06
C GLN A 120 -5.94 -16.96 -17.60
N VAL A 121 -6.01 -16.09 -16.61
CA VAL A 121 -4.87 -15.45 -15.93
C VAL A 121 -4.82 -15.85 -14.46
N SER A 122 -3.61 -15.88 -13.93
CA SER A 122 -3.29 -16.24 -12.56
C SER A 122 -2.44 -15.16 -11.92
N THR A 123 -2.69 -14.92 -10.65
CA THR A 123 -1.83 -14.10 -9.80
C THR A 123 -1.14 -15.03 -8.81
N VAL A 124 0.18 -15.05 -8.83
CA VAL A 124 1.00 -15.81 -7.86
C VAL A 124 2.06 -14.91 -7.25
N GLY A 125 2.44 -15.22 -6.02
CA GLY A 125 3.42 -14.40 -5.33
C GLY A 125 3.80 -14.93 -3.96
N VAL A 126 4.67 -14.17 -3.30
CA VAL A 126 5.27 -14.50 -2.02
C VAL A 126 5.09 -13.33 -1.07
N LEU A 127 4.61 -13.61 0.13
CA LEU A 127 4.52 -12.67 1.24
C LEU A 127 5.53 -13.06 2.30
N LEU A 128 6.16 -12.06 2.87
CA LEU A 128 7.28 -12.17 3.79
C LEU A 128 6.93 -11.46 5.11
N ASP A 129 7.21 -12.12 6.23
CA ASP A 129 6.91 -11.63 7.59
C ASP A 129 7.97 -10.64 8.10
N PHE A 130 8.31 -9.65 7.29
CA PHE A 130 9.14 -8.53 7.71
C PHE A 130 8.72 -7.24 7.00
N GLY A 131 9.20 -6.12 7.54
CA GLY A 131 8.86 -4.78 7.06
C GLY A 131 9.68 -3.74 7.82
N SER A 132 9.36 -2.46 7.63
CA SER A 132 10.18 -1.38 8.19
C SER A 132 10.29 -1.37 9.72
N ARG A 133 9.35 -2.01 10.43
CA ARG A 133 9.43 -2.16 11.91
C ARG A 133 10.63 -2.99 12.37
N HIS A 134 11.18 -3.82 11.49
CA HIS A 134 12.30 -4.72 11.76
C HIS A 134 13.65 -4.10 11.42
N GLU A 135 13.68 -2.93 10.79
CA GLU A 135 14.91 -2.21 10.50
C GLU A 135 15.58 -1.75 11.79
N LEU A 136 16.90 -1.51 11.73
CA LEU A 136 17.74 -1.11 12.85
C LEU A 136 18.67 0.02 12.39
N GLU A 137 18.89 1.02 13.24
CA GLU A 137 19.87 2.08 12.93
C GLU A 137 21.31 1.56 12.97
N GLN A 138 21.55 0.54 13.79
CA GLN A 138 22.84 -0.14 13.89
C GLN A 138 22.59 -1.64 14.06
N TYR A 139 23.16 -2.42 13.15
CA TYR A 139 23.12 -3.87 13.14
C TYR A 139 24.52 -4.40 12.85
N THR A 140 25.05 -5.22 13.75
CA THR A 140 26.33 -5.91 13.53
C THR A 140 26.06 -7.27 12.92
N VAL A 141 26.48 -7.42 11.66
CA VAL A 141 26.29 -8.66 10.89
C VAL A 141 27.13 -9.77 11.52
N PRO A 142 26.52 -10.89 11.99
CA PRO A 142 27.27 -11.94 12.68
C PRO A 142 28.36 -12.59 11.82
N SER A 143 28.11 -12.74 10.51
CA SER A 143 29.03 -13.40 9.57
C SER A 143 30.28 -12.59 9.25
N THR A 144 30.20 -11.25 9.28
CA THR A 144 31.31 -10.35 8.90
C THR A 144 31.82 -9.47 10.04
N ASN A 145 31.13 -9.43 11.18
CA ASN A 145 31.36 -8.52 12.30
C ASN A 145 31.35 -7.03 11.90
N LYS A 146 30.75 -6.70 10.75
CA LYS A 146 30.60 -5.34 10.25
C LYS A 146 29.30 -4.74 10.78
N THR A 147 29.37 -3.51 11.29
CA THR A 147 28.18 -2.74 11.67
C THR A 147 27.66 -1.93 10.48
N VAL A 148 26.38 -2.12 10.15
CA VAL A 148 25.65 -1.41 9.09
C VAL A 148 24.35 -0.84 9.65
N SER A 149 23.74 0.12 8.96
CA SER A 149 22.38 0.56 9.24
C SER A 149 21.42 -0.15 8.29
N THR A 150 20.30 -0.67 8.79
CA THR A 150 19.23 -1.22 7.96
C THR A 150 18.01 -0.30 7.88
N ALA A 151 18.08 0.92 8.44
CA ALA A 151 17.02 1.92 8.34
C ALA A 151 16.79 2.35 6.88
N GLY A 152 15.57 2.19 6.37
CA GLY A 152 15.19 2.46 4.99
C GLY A 152 15.41 1.31 4.00
N VAL A 153 15.99 0.18 4.44
CA VAL A 153 16.28 -0.98 3.57
C VAL A 153 15.00 -1.60 3.02
N ASN A 154 13.90 -1.62 3.77
CA ASN A 154 12.62 -2.17 3.33
C ASN A 154 12.05 -1.41 2.12
N HIS A 155 12.13 -0.08 2.14
CA HIS A 155 11.74 0.75 0.99
C HIS A 155 12.68 0.55 -0.20
N LEU A 156 13.98 0.43 0.05
CA LEU A 156 14.98 0.14 -0.99
C LEU A 156 14.77 -1.25 -1.63
N MET A 157 14.47 -2.26 -0.83
CA MET A 157 14.19 -3.63 -1.30
C MET A 157 12.96 -3.69 -2.21
N GLU A 158 11.96 -2.85 -1.99
CA GLU A 158 10.79 -2.73 -2.88
C GLU A 158 11.22 -2.29 -4.29
N LEU A 159 12.11 -1.31 -4.38
CA LEU A 159 12.61 -0.80 -5.66
C LEU A 159 13.59 -1.76 -6.34
N LEU A 160 14.37 -2.52 -5.57
CA LEU A 160 15.32 -3.51 -6.06
C LEU A 160 14.67 -4.86 -6.43
N ALA A 161 13.37 -5.02 -6.25
CA ALA A 161 12.69 -6.32 -6.26
C ALA A 161 12.89 -7.19 -7.52
N PHE A 162 13.12 -6.56 -8.68
CA PHE A 162 13.30 -7.24 -9.97
C PHE A 162 14.62 -6.83 -10.66
N ASN A 163 15.64 -6.51 -9.86
CA ASN A 163 16.99 -6.22 -10.33
C ASN A 163 17.84 -7.50 -10.44
N SER A 164 19.14 -7.33 -10.74
CA SER A 164 20.05 -8.42 -11.09
C SER A 164 20.14 -9.51 -10.02
N THR A 165 20.16 -10.75 -10.49
CA THR A 165 20.28 -11.98 -9.70
C THR A 165 21.58 -12.69 -10.05
N LYS A 166 21.85 -13.82 -9.38
CA LYS A 166 23.01 -14.65 -9.67
C LYS A 166 23.02 -15.17 -11.12
N ASN A 167 21.84 -15.50 -11.66
CA ASN A 167 21.73 -16.13 -12.96
C ASN A 167 21.26 -15.21 -14.09
N TYR A 168 20.66 -14.06 -13.76
CA TYR A 168 20.09 -13.13 -14.74
C TYR A 168 20.44 -11.69 -14.40
N ASP A 169 20.84 -10.91 -15.40
CA ASP A 169 20.94 -9.46 -15.24
C ASP A 169 19.55 -8.78 -15.21
N GLY A 170 19.47 -7.55 -14.67
CA GLY A 170 18.19 -6.83 -14.57
C GLY A 170 17.51 -6.54 -15.92
N THR A 171 18.23 -6.56 -17.03
CA THR A 171 17.63 -6.39 -18.37
C THR A 171 17.05 -7.70 -18.89
N GLU A 172 17.72 -8.82 -18.64
CA GLU A 172 17.22 -10.17 -18.92
C GLU A 172 15.93 -10.44 -18.15
N ILE A 173 15.89 -10.14 -16.85
CA ILE A 173 14.69 -10.30 -16.02
C ILE A 173 13.51 -9.51 -16.59
N ARG A 174 13.71 -8.24 -16.95
CA ARG A 174 12.67 -7.40 -17.57
C ARG A 174 12.19 -7.97 -18.91
N ASN A 175 13.11 -8.41 -19.77
CA ASN A 175 12.76 -9.00 -21.06
C ASN A 175 11.95 -10.29 -20.91
N ILE A 176 12.31 -11.16 -19.94
CA ILE A 176 11.54 -12.38 -19.65
C ILE A 176 10.13 -12.00 -19.22
N LEU A 177 9.98 -11.10 -18.23
CA LEU A 177 8.67 -10.66 -17.74
C LEU A 177 7.79 -10.04 -18.84
N GLU A 178 8.35 -9.17 -19.69
CA GLU A 178 7.64 -8.58 -20.82
C GLU A 178 7.20 -9.64 -21.84
N THR A 179 8.05 -10.63 -22.09
CA THR A 179 7.77 -11.72 -23.04
C THR A 179 6.65 -12.63 -22.55
N LEU A 180 6.60 -12.88 -21.23
CA LEU A 180 5.51 -13.61 -20.60
C LEU A 180 4.20 -12.81 -20.54
N GLY A 181 4.25 -11.50 -20.83
CA GLY A 181 3.13 -10.59 -20.65
C GLY A 181 2.74 -10.38 -19.18
N GLY A 182 3.69 -10.62 -18.27
CA GLY A 182 3.47 -10.56 -16.83
C GLY A 182 3.51 -9.13 -16.30
N ALA A 183 2.58 -8.79 -15.41
CA ALA A 183 2.65 -7.56 -14.63
C ALA A 183 3.19 -7.88 -13.23
N THR A 184 4.33 -7.30 -12.87
CA THR A 184 4.96 -7.50 -11.56
C THR A 184 4.72 -6.34 -10.62
N PHE A 185 4.61 -6.66 -9.34
CA PHE A 185 4.50 -5.68 -8.26
C PHE A 185 5.25 -6.18 -7.04
N ALA A 186 6.06 -5.30 -6.45
CA ALA A 186 6.57 -5.46 -5.10
C ALA A 186 5.96 -4.36 -4.24
N GLN A 187 5.65 -4.70 -3.00
CA GLN A 187 5.12 -3.73 -2.05
C GLN A 187 5.64 -4.04 -0.65
N SER A 188 6.20 -3.02 -0.02
CA SER A 188 6.61 -3.08 1.36
C SER A 188 5.54 -2.50 2.29
N SER A 189 5.59 -2.86 3.56
CA SER A 189 4.80 -2.25 4.63
C SER A 189 5.60 -2.27 5.94
N ARG A 190 4.99 -1.85 7.05
CA ARG A 190 5.65 -1.89 8.37
C ARG A 190 5.92 -3.31 8.85
N GLU A 191 5.04 -4.26 8.54
CA GLU A 191 5.10 -5.62 9.08
C GLU A 191 5.34 -6.69 8.02
N GLN A 192 4.99 -6.40 6.76
CA GLN A 192 4.96 -7.39 5.69
C GLN A 192 5.52 -6.83 4.39
N MET A 193 6.19 -7.67 3.62
CA MET A 193 6.61 -7.39 2.25
C MET A 193 6.01 -8.41 1.29
N MET A 194 5.64 -7.98 0.09
CA MET A 194 4.97 -8.80 -0.90
C MET A 194 5.62 -8.65 -2.27
N TYR A 195 5.83 -9.78 -2.95
CA TYR A 195 6.29 -9.88 -4.32
C TYR A 195 5.26 -10.67 -5.12
N CYS A 196 4.85 -10.15 -6.27
CA CYS A 196 3.73 -10.68 -7.02
C CYS A 196 3.95 -10.58 -8.52
N VAL A 197 3.43 -11.57 -9.26
CA VAL A 197 3.31 -11.55 -10.72
C VAL A 197 1.89 -11.95 -11.13
N ASP A 198 1.27 -11.13 -11.98
CA ASP A 198 -0.01 -11.43 -12.67
C ASP A 198 0.29 -11.80 -14.11
N VAL A 199 -0.06 -13.03 -14.52
CA VAL A 199 0.39 -13.58 -15.80
C VAL A 199 -0.65 -14.55 -16.38
N LEU A 200 -0.53 -14.86 -17.68
CA LEU A 200 -1.30 -15.93 -18.32
C LEU A 200 -0.99 -17.29 -17.65
N ARG A 201 -2.02 -18.13 -17.46
CA ARG A 201 -1.89 -19.45 -16.82
C ARG A 201 -0.72 -20.31 -17.31
N PRO A 202 -0.49 -20.46 -18.63
CA PRO A 202 0.61 -21.29 -19.13
C PRO A 202 2.00 -20.82 -18.68
N ASN A 203 2.14 -19.53 -18.36
CA ASN A 203 3.41 -18.89 -18.05
C ASN A 203 3.71 -18.85 -16.54
N VAL A 204 2.80 -19.39 -15.70
CA VAL A 204 2.92 -19.32 -14.24
C VAL A 204 4.18 -20.00 -13.72
N ASN A 205 4.57 -21.14 -14.30
CA ASN A 205 5.76 -21.87 -13.88
C ASN A 205 7.03 -21.02 -14.08
N GLU A 206 7.22 -20.48 -15.28
CA GLU A 206 8.37 -19.64 -15.61
C GLU A 206 8.39 -18.35 -14.78
N ALA A 207 7.24 -17.68 -14.65
CA ALA A 207 7.11 -16.45 -13.89
C ALA A 207 7.38 -16.66 -12.38
N PHE A 208 6.92 -17.76 -11.80
CA PHE A 208 7.13 -18.07 -10.39
C PHE A 208 8.57 -18.47 -10.09
N ASN A 209 9.22 -19.23 -10.96
CA ASN A 209 10.64 -19.56 -10.79
C ASN A 209 11.52 -18.29 -10.84
N LEU A 210 11.19 -17.35 -11.74
CA LEU A 210 11.85 -16.06 -11.78
C LEU A 210 11.65 -15.28 -10.47
N LEU A 211 10.44 -15.32 -9.90
CA LEU A 211 10.14 -14.71 -8.60
C LEU A 211 10.94 -15.34 -7.44
N GLY A 212 11.06 -16.67 -7.45
CA GLY A 212 11.88 -17.40 -6.48
C GLY A 212 13.36 -16.99 -6.54
N GLU A 213 13.88 -16.83 -7.75
CA GLU A 213 15.25 -16.37 -8.01
C GLU A 213 15.47 -14.91 -7.57
N THR A 214 14.54 -13.99 -7.86
CA THR A 214 14.70 -12.59 -7.44
C THR A 214 14.66 -12.41 -5.92
N ILE A 215 13.85 -13.20 -5.22
CA ILE A 215 13.74 -13.14 -3.76
C ILE A 215 15.01 -13.71 -3.09
N GLN A 216 15.49 -14.88 -3.55
CA GLN A 216 16.57 -15.62 -2.87
C GLN A 216 17.97 -15.24 -3.36
N SER A 217 18.14 -15.06 -4.68
CA SER A 217 19.45 -14.98 -5.35
C SER A 217 19.82 -13.57 -5.82
N ALA A 218 19.16 -12.51 -5.35
CA ALA A 218 19.53 -11.13 -5.71
C ALA A 218 20.98 -10.81 -5.30
N ILE A 219 21.76 -10.27 -6.24
CA ILE A 219 23.18 -9.91 -6.03
C ILE A 219 23.32 -8.54 -5.36
N VAL A 220 22.37 -7.63 -5.57
CA VAL A 220 22.38 -6.24 -5.05
C VAL A 220 23.71 -5.52 -5.32
N GLN A 221 23.85 -4.92 -6.49
CA GLN A 221 25.06 -4.18 -6.82
C GLN A 221 25.02 -2.76 -6.24
N GLU A 222 26.17 -2.23 -5.81
CA GLU A 222 26.23 -0.86 -5.25
C GLU A 222 25.76 0.19 -6.27
N ILE A 223 26.02 -0.02 -7.56
CA ILE A 223 25.52 0.87 -8.63
C ILE A 223 23.98 0.86 -8.69
N GLU A 224 23.34 -0.29 -8.53
CA GLU A 224 21.87 -0.41 -8.50
C GLU A 224 21.29 0.28 -7.26
N VAL A 225 21.99 0.19 -6.12
CA VAL A 225 21.61 0.89 -4.89
C VAL A 225 21.68 2.41 -5.08
N GLU A 226 22.77 2.93 -5.65
CA GLU A 226 22.92 4.36 -5.92
C GLU A 226 21.87 4.89 -6.91
N GLU A 227 21.52 4.13 -7.94
CA GLU A 227 20.41 4.45 -8.84
C GLU A 227 19.08 4.52 -8.10
N MET A 228 18.78 3.53 -7.24
CA MET A 228 17.52 3.51 -6.49
C MET A 228 17.47 4.59 -5.41
N LYS A 229 18.61 5.00 -4.83
CA LYS A 229 18.67 6.16 -3.92
C LYS A 229 18.19 7.44 -4.60
N GLN A 230 18.50 7.64 -5.88
CA GLN A 230 18.00 8.81 -6.63
C GLN A 230 16.47 8.75 -6.80
N VAL A 231 15.91 7.56 -7.01
CA VAL A 231 14.46 7.34 -7.07
C VAL A 231 13.81 7.65 -5.73
N ILE A 232 14.38 7.14 -4.63
CA ILE A 232 13.88 7.41 -3.26
C ILE A 232 13.94 8.91 -2.97
N MET A 233 15.04 9.59 -3.29
CA MET A 233 15.17 11.03 -3.10
C MET A 233 14.07 11.81 -3.81
N PHE A 234 13.78 11.44 -5.07
CA PHE A 234 12.68 12.06 -5.83
C PHE A 234 11.32 11.79 -5.21
N GLN A 235 11.05 10.55 -4.78
CA GLN A 235 9.79 10.18 -4.11
C GLN A 235 9.58 10.95 -2.81
N THR A 236 10.64 11.16 -2.02
CA THR A 236 10.58 11.93 -0.78
C THR A 236 10.31 13.41 -1.03
N MET A 237 10.88 13.98 -2.11
CA MET A 237 10.63 15.38 -2.49
C MET A 237 9.19 15.62 -2.99
N ASP A 238 8.60 14.65 -3.69
CA ASP A 238 7.25 14.74 -4.27
C ASP A 238 6.18 14.04 -3.40
N MET A 239 6.50 13.78 -2.13
CA MET A 239 5.60 13.05 -1.25
C MET A 239 4.34 13.88 -0.93
N MET A 240 3.18 13.27 -1.11
CA MET A 240 1.91 13.93 -0.83
C MET A 240 1.79 14.27 0.68
N PRO A 241 1.28 15.46 1.05
CA PRO A 241 1.11 15.85 2.45
C PRO A 241 0.30 14.86 3.31
N GLN A 242 -0.68 14.16 2.72
CA GLN A 242 -1.46 13.14 3.43
C GLN A 242 -0.62 11.91 3.81
N VAL A 243 0.36 11.55 2.97
CA VAL A 243 1.30 10.46 3.26
C VAL A 243 2.23 10.88 4.39
N LEU A 244 2.80 12.08 4.32
CA LEU A 244 3.62 12.67 5.40
C LEU A 244 2.85 12.74 6.72
N MET A 245 1.58 13.13 6.68
CA MET A 245 0.70 13.19 7.85
C MET A 245 0.50 11.80 8.46
N GLY A 246 0.30 10.77 7.63
CA GLY A 246 0.18 9.37 8.08
C GLY A 246 1.47 8.85 8.74
N GLU A 247 2.63 9.12 8.13
CA GLU A 247 3.94 8.76 8.70
C GLU A 247 4.19 9.50 10.03
N GLY A 248 3.90 10.80 10.07
CA GLY A 248 3.98 11.61 11.27
C GLY A 248 3.04 11.15 12.38
N LEU A 249 1.83 10.71 12.02
CA LEU A 249 0.85 10.17 12.97
C LEU A 249 1.37 8.87 13.58
N GLN A 250 1.94 7.98 12.78
CA GLN A 250 2.52 6.74 13.29
C GLN A 250 3.71 7.02 14.22
N LEU A 251 4.61 7.90 13.80
CA LEU A 251 5.78 8.31 14.59
C LEU A 251 5.35 8.94 15.92
N ALA A 252 4.31 9.76 15.93
CA ALA A 252 3.76 10.33 17.15
C ALA A 252 3.09 9.27 18.04
N ALA A 253 2.32 8.34 17.46
CA ALA A 253 1.62 7.30 18.20
C ALA A 253 2.56 6.32 18.93
N TYR A 254 3.68 5.97 18.29
CA TYR A 254 4.68 5.02 18.80
C TYR A 254 6.06 5.69 18.86
N GLY A 255 6.11 6.89 19.44
CA GLY A 255 7.33 7.70 19.50
C GLY A 255 8.46 7.08 20.33
N PRO A 256 9.64 7.71 20.36
CA PRO A 256 10.79 7.20 21.08
C PRO A 256 10.49 6.94 22.57
N MET A 257 10.95 5.80 23.08
CA MET A 257 10.93 5.45 24.50
C MET A 257 12.37 5.21 24.95
N ASP A 258 12.78 5.82 26.06
CA ASP A 258 14.15 5.76 26.59
C ASP A 258 15.24 6.12 25.56
N GLY A 259 14.94 7.11 24.71
CA GLY A 259 15.85 7.60 23.67
C GLY A 259 15.97 6.70 22.44
N LYS A 260 15.13 5.66 22.29
CA LYS A 260 15.13 4.75 21.13
C LYS A 260 13.78 4.73 20.44
N LEU A 261 13.79 4.74 19.11
CA LEU A 261 12.57 4.55 18.32
C LEU A 261 11.99 3.15 18.54
N GLN A 262 10.69 3.11 18.85
CA GLN A 262 9.93 1.87 18.93
C GLN A 262 9.74 1.27 17.53
N GLN A 263 9.55 -0.05 17.44
CA GLN A 263 9.47 -0.75 16.16
C GLN A 263 8.34 -0.19 15.27
N LEU A 264 7.12 -0.03 15.79
CA LEU A 264 5.99 0.50 15.01
C LEU A 264 6.11 1.99 14.68
N GLY A 265 6.93 2.74 15.43
CA GLY A 265 7.21 4.15 15.17
C GLY A 265 8.25 4.38 14.07
N ARG A 266 8.94 3.33 13.62
CA ARG A 266 9.91 3.43 12.52
C ARG A 266 9.20 3.88 11.23
N PRO A 267 9.82 4.79 10.45
CA PRO A 267 9.30 5.22 9.17
C PRO A 267 9.06 4.04 8.22
N HIS A 268 8.01 4.10 7.42
CA HIS A 268 7.78 3.16 6.32
C HIS A 268 8.65 3.51 5.11
N PHE A 269 8.76 4.80 4.81
CA PHE A 269 9.62 5.32 3.75
C PHE A 269 10.99 5.69 4.29
N CYS A 270 12.03 5.48 3.49
CA CYS A 270 13.39 5.90 3.83
C CYS A 270 13.45 7.43 4.00
N THR A 271 13.96 7.88 5.14
CA THR A 271 14.11 9.31 5.44
C THR A 271 15.35 9.90 4.76
N ALA A 272 15.41 11.23 4.68
CA ALA A 272 16.56 11.94 4.13
C ALA A 272 17.85 11.69 4.94
N GLU A 273 17.73 11.43 6.25
CA GLU A 273 18.85 11.13 7.14
C GLU A 273 19.35 9.70 6.98
N ALA A 274 18.46 8.74 6.71
CA ALA A 274 18.80 7.34 6.50
C ALA A 274 19.39 7.08 5.11
N LEU A 275 18.94 7.84 4.10
CA LEU A 275 19.27 7.62 2.69
C LEU A 275 20.78 7.50 2.38
N PRO A 276 21.67 8.36 2.91
CA PRO A 276 23.11 8.27 2.63
C PRO A 276 23.75 6.98 3.17
N ASN A 277 23.16 6.37 4.19
CA ASN A 277 23.71 5.20 4.89
C ASN A 277 23.34 3.86 4.24
N LEU A 278 22.39 3.86 3.30
CA LEU A 278 22.00 2.64 2.59
C LEU A 278 23.14 2.15 1.70
N THR A 279 23.45 0.86 1.75
CA THR A 279 24.49 0.21 0.95
C THR A 279 24.05 -1.18 0.55
N ALA A 280 24.72 -1.82 -0.42
CA ALA A 280 24.46 -3.22 -0.77
C ALA A 280 24.59 -4.13 0.46
N ASP A 281 25.61 -3.89 1.30
CA ASP A 281 25.83 -4.64 2.55
C ASP A 281 24.64 -4.51 3.53
N SER A 282 23.99 -3.35 3.55
CA SER A 282 22.80 -3.12 4.40
C SER A 282 21.63 -3.99 3.94
N VAL A 283 21.43 -4.13 2.63
CA VAL A 283 20.39 -4.98 2.05
C VAL A 283 20.71 -6.46 2.29
N HIS A 284 21.96 -6.88 2.09
CA HIS A 284 22.37 -8.26 2.37
C HIS A 284 22.20 -8.63 3.84
N ALA A 285 22.61 -7.74 4.75
CA ALA A 285 22.46 -7.92 6.19
C ALA A 285 20.98 -8.13 6.59
N PHE A 286 20.09 -7.28 6.07
CA PHE A 286 18.66 -7.38 6.36
C PHE A 286 18.04 -8.66 5.79
N ARG A 287 18.43 -9.07 4.57
CA ARG A 287 17.98 -10.32 3.95
C ARG A 287 18.48 -11.56 4.71
N GLU A 288 19.73 -11.57 5.14
CA GLU A 288 20.29 -12.66 5.96
C GLU A 288 19.53 -12.80 7.29
N GLN A 289 19.19 -11.66 7.91
CA GLN A 289 18.51 -11.59 9.20
C GLN A 289 17.04 -12.02 9.14
N HIS A 290 16.31 -11.59 8.10
CA HIS A 290 14.84 -11.70 8.09
C HIS A 290 14.26 -12.62 7.01
N LEU A 291 15.01 -12.96 5.97
CA LEU A 291 14.53 -13.74 4.81
C LEU A 291 15.19 -15.11 4.71
N LEU A 292 16.52 -15.16 4.51
CA LEU A 292 17.21 -16.38 4.03
C LEU A 292 17.16 -17.55 5.03
N ASN A 293 16.98 -17.26 6.31
CA ASN A 293 16.97 -18.25 7.40
C ASN A 293 15.60 -18.38 8.10
N ASN A 294 14.54 -17.87 7.49
CA ASN A 294 13.20 -17.77 8.09
C ASN A 294 12.10 -18.31 7.16
N PRO A 295 12.12 -19.60 6.79
CA PRO A 295 11.09 -20.20 5.94
C PRO A 295 9.69 -20.11 6.55
N GLU A 296 9.55 -20.10 7.89
CA GLU A 296 8.26 -19.92 8.56
C GLU A 296 7.63 -18.53 8.31
N GLY A 297 8.46 -17.52 8.03
CA GLY A 297 8.05 -16.18 7.64
C GLY A 297 7.60 -16.05 6.18
N ILE A 298 7.59 -17.15 5.41
CA ILE A 298 7.24 -17.16 4.00
C ILE A 298 5.85 -17.76 3.79
N VAL A 299 5.00 -17.01 3.09
CA VAL A 299 3.72 -17.48 2.57
C VAL A 299 3.70 -17.34 1.06
N VAL A 300 3.64 -18.46 0.35
CA VAL A 300 3.33 -18.49 -1.09
C VAL A 300 1.82 -18.44 -1.24
N SER A 301 1.32 -17.49 -2.03
CA SER A 301 -0.10 -17.32 -2.29
C SER A 301 -0.40 -17.36 -3.80
N GLY A 302 -1.56 -17.89 -4.17
CA GLY A 302 -1.99 -17.95 -5.58
C GLY A 302 -3.50 -17.85 -5.76
N SER A 303 -3.92 -17.07 -6.75
CA SER A 303 -5.30 -16.97 -7.22
C SER A 303 -5.37 -17.37 -8.68
N GLY A 304 -6.28 -18.29 -9.01
CA GLY A 304 -6.44 -18.83 -10.37
C GLY A 304 -5.38 -19.84 -10.77
N ILE A 305 -4.91 -20.65 -9.82
CA ILE A 305 -3.96 -21.75 -10.02
C ILE A 305 -4.40 -22.98 -9.22
N SER A 306 -4.15 -24.18 -9.74
CA SER A 306 -4.30 -25.43 -8.99
C SER A 306 -3.42 -25.42 -7.74
N HIS A 307 -3.95 -25.94 -6.63
CA HIS A 307 -3.20 -25.99 -5.37
C HIS A 307 -1.94 -26.86 -5.49
N ASP A 308 -2.06 -28.05 -6.06
CA ASP A 308 -0.96 -29.00 -6.16
C ASP A 308 0.18 -28.41 -7.00
N ALA A 309 -0.14 -27.74 -8.10
CA ALA A 309 0.84 -27.04 -8.94
C ALA A 309 1.56 -25.91 -8.18
N LEU A 310 0.85 -25.15 -7.34
CA LEU A 310 1.48 -24.10 -6.53
C LEU A 310 2.37 -24.69 -5.42
N VAL A 311 1.96 -25.82 -4.82
CA VAL A 311 2.75 -26.54 -3.82
C VAL A 311 4.03 -27.07 -4.43
N GLU A 312 3.98 -27.67 -5.63
CA GLU A 312 5.16 -28.13 -6.36
C GLU A 312 6.13 -26.96 -6.66
N LEU A 313 5.60 -25.82 -7.12
CA LEU A 313 6.40 -24.62 -7.37
C LEU A 313 7.04 -24.08 -6.08
N ALA A 314 6.28 -24.04 -4.99
CA ALA A 314 6.78 -23.59 -3.69
C ALA A 314 7.87 -24.52 -3.15
N GLU A 315 7.69 -25.85 -3.25
CA GLU A 315 8.68 -26.85 -2.84
C GLU A 315 9.96 -26.74 -3.67
N ALA A 316 9.83 -26.62 -5.01
CA ALA A 316 10.97 -26.47 -5.91
C ALA A 316 11.81 -25.22 -5.61
N ASN A 317 11.15 -24.10 -5.31
CA ASN A 317 11.84 -22.82 -5.09
C ASN A 317 12.30 -22.61 -3.65
N PHE A 318 11.51 -23.00 -2.66
CA PHE A 318 11.75 -22.65 -1.25
C PHE A 318 11.93 -23.87 -0.33
N GLY A 319 11.65 -25.10 -0.78
CA GLY A 319 11.68 -26.31 0.06
C GLY A 319 13.08 -26.64 0.64
N HIS A 320 14.13 -26.19 -0.04
CA HIS A 320 15.52 -26.37 0.38
C HIS A 320 15.97 -25.40 1.50
N MET A 321 15.17 -24.38 1.83
CA MET A 321 15.53 -23.41 2.87
C MET A 321 15.58 -24.05 4.25
N THR A 322 16.62 -23.73 5.01
CA THR A 322 16.81 -24.22 6.38
C THR A 322 16.32 -23.21 7.41
N SER A 323 15.46 -23.66 8.32
CA SER A 323 15.06 -22.87 9.49
C SER A 323 16.18 -22.82 10.51
N ASN A 324 16.61 -21.62 10.90
CA ASN A 324 17.52 -21.45 12.01
C ASN A 324 16.73 -21.41 13.32
N LYS A 325 16.29 -22.58 13.82
CA LYS A 325 15.51 -22.69 15.08
C LYS A 325 16.20 -22.06 16.30
N SER A 326 17.53 -21.91 16.26
CA SER A 326 18.35 -21.28 17.30
C SER A 326 18.43 -19.75 17.20
N GLY A 327 18.06 -19.17 16.05
CA GLY A 327 18.20 -17.75 15.75
C GLY A 327 16.89 -17.09 15.31
N SER A 328 15.74 -17.76 15.50
CA SER A 328 14.46 -17.18 15.10
C SER A 328 14.30 -15.85 15.83
N ALA A 329 14.39 -14.75 15.09
CA ALA A 329 14.05 -13.42 15.55
C ALA A 329 12.52 -13.33 15.76
N LYS A 330 11.96 -14.25 16.54
CA LYS A 330 10.54 -14.39 16.88
C LYS A 330 10.08 -13.39 17.93
N SER A 331 10.95 -12.52 18.42
CA SER A 331 10.51 -11.42 19.27
C SER A 331 10.43 -10.16 18.43
N THR A 332 9.35 -10.03 17.66
CA THR A 332 8.82 -8.70 17.37
C THR A 332 8.73 -7.98 18.73
N ILE A 333 9.51 -6.92 18.91
CA ILE A 333 9.52 -6.22 20.20
C ILE A 333 8.24 -5.40 20.21
N PRO A 334 7.37 -5.62 21.21
CA PRO A 334 6.09 -4.96 21.20
C PRO A 334 6.25 -3.47 21.36
N SER A 335 5.53 -2.72 20.53
CA SER A 335 5.48 -1.26 20.62
C SER A 335 4.32 -0.85 21.52
N ILE A 336 4.60 0.12 22.38
CA ILE A 336 3.67 0.72 23.33
C ILE A 336 3.17 2.03 22.73
N TYR A 337 1.86 2.15 22.63
CA TYR A 337 1.22 3.40 22.26
C TYR A 337 1.39 4.44 23.36
N THR A 338 1.91 5.62 22.99
CA THR A 338 2.13 6.74 23.92
C THR A 338 1.17 7.90 23.67
N GLY A 339 0.51 7.93 22.51
CA GLY A 339 -0.02 9.18 21.98
C GLY A 339 1.11 10.16 21.65
N GLY A 340 0.76 11.38 21.24
CA GLY A 340 1.76 12.41 20.96
C GLY A 340 1.39 13.31 19.81
N GLU A 341 2.30 14.22 19.47
CA GLU A 341 2.09 15.22 18.44
C GLU A 341 3.23 15.21 17.43
N TYR A 342 2.86 15.28 16.15
CA TYR A 342 3.77 15.53 15.04
C TYR A 342 3.33 16.76 14.26
N ARG A 343 4.27 17.65 13.97
CA ARG A 343 4.02 18.90 13.23
C ARG A 343 5.11 19.08 12.19
N LEU A 344 4.71 19.15 10.93
CA LEU A 344 5.62 19.38 9.81
C LEU A 344 5.15 20.59 9.01
N GLN A 345 5.95 21.65 9.03
CA GLN A 345 5.78 22.77 8.13
C GLN A 345 6.48 22.45 6.81
N THR A 346 5.75 22.50 5.71
CA THR A 346 6.27 22.20 4.36
C THR A 346 6.54 23.49 3.60
N GLU A 347 7.47 23.45 2.65
CA GLU A 347 7.66 24.57 1.73
C GLU A 347 6.59 24.59 0.63
N PRO A 348 6.21 25.77 0.12
CA PRO A 348 5.36 25.90 -1.06
C PRO A 348 5.95 25.13 -2.25
N SER A 349 5.20 24.18 -2.83
CA SER A 349 5.68 23.50 -4.03
C SER A 349 5.51 24.40 -5.25
N PRO A 350 6.59 24.70 -6.01
CA PRO A 350 6.51 25.51 -7.22
C PRO A 350 5.72 24.83 -8.36
N HIS A 351 5.46 23.51 -8.24
CA HIS A 351 4.72 22.72 -9.23
C HIS A 351 3.24 22.53 -8.88
N SER A 352 2.84 22.77 -7.63
CA SER A 352 1.44 22.74 -7.20
C SER A 352 0.94 24.15 -6.94
N ALA A 353 0.54 24.86 -8.00
CA ALA A 353 -0.25 26.10 -7.91
C ALA A 353 -1.67 25.87 -7.34
N LYS A 354 -1.91 24.74 -6.66
CA LYS A 354 -3.18 24.40 -6.01
C LYS A 354 -3.04 24.76 -4.53
N GLU A 355 -3.98 25.59 -4.09
CA GLU A 355 -4.25 26.03 -2.72
C GLU A 355 -3.53 25.20 -1.63
N GLU A 356 -2.65 25.87 -0.90
CA GLU A 356 -1.86 25.29 0.18
C GLU A 356 -2.81 24.90 1.32
N PHE A 357 -3.15 23.62 1.41
CA PHE A 357 -3.99 23.10 2.50
C PHE A 357 -3.14 22.73 3.71
N THR A 358 -3.75 22.88 4.88
CA THR A 358 -3.30 22.30 6.14
C THR A 358 -4.06 20.99 6.37
N HIS A 359 -3.30 19.92 6.53
CA HIS A 359 -3.79 18.58 6.79
C HIS A 359 -3.65 18.25 8.27
N ILE A 360 -4.71 17.78 8.90
CA ILE A 360 -4.77 17.47 10.33
C ILE A 360 -5.36 16.08 10.50
N ALA A 361 -4.70 15.23 11.27
CA ALA A 361 -5.23 13.95 11.71
C ALA A 361 -5.23 13.88 13.24
N VAL A 362 -6.35 13.42 13.80
CA VAL A 362 -6.48 13.11 15.23
C VAL A 362 -6.89 11.65 15.35
N ALA A 363 -6.15 10.87 16.14
CA ALA A 363 -6.35 9.44 16.29
C ALA A 363 -6.19 8.98 17.75
N PHE A 364 -6.67 7.77 17.99
CA PHE A 364 -6.57 7.06 19.26
C PHE A 364 -6.19 5.60 19.00
N GLU A 365 -5.60 4.96 20.01
CA GLU A 365 -5.27 3.55 19.95
C GLU A 365 -6.50 2.65 20.13
N VAL A 366 -6.67 1.72 19.20
CA VAL A 366 -7.61 0.60 19.21
C VAL A 366 -6.83 -0.72 19.17
N GLY A 367 -7.52 -1.86 19.30
CA GLY A 367 -6.85 -3.15 19.23
C GLY A 367 -6.27 -3.46 17.84
N GLY A 368 -5.23 -4.30 17.79
CA GLY A 368 -4.62 -4.80 16.56
C GLY A 368 -5.40 -5.93 15.86
N TRP A 369 -4.73 -6.64 14.96
CA TRP A 369 -5.31 -7.72 14.14
C TRP A 369 -5.98 -8.84 14.96
N HIS A 370 -5.46 -9.15 16.14
CA HIS A 370 -6.01 -10.22 16.99
C HIS A 370 -7.07 -9.74 17.99
N SER A 371 -7.45 -8.46 17.95
CA SER A 371 -8.44 -7.91 18.89
C SER A 371 -9.88 -8.23 18.49
N LEU A 372 -10.73 -8.44 19.49
CA LEU A 372 -12.19 -8.52 19.31
C LEU A 372 -12.77 -7.18 18.84
N ASP A 373 -12.10 -6.07 19.14
CA ASP A 373 -12.52 -4.72 18.75
C ASP A 373 -12.28 -4.44 17.25
N LEU A 374 -11.61 -5.33 16.51
CA LEU A 374 -11.27 -5.15 15.08
C LEU A 374 -12.52 -4.91 14.20
N VAL A 375 -13.50 -5.81 14.27
CA VAL A 375 -14.70 -5.75 13.43
C VAL A 375 -15.57 -4.55 13.77
N PRO A 376 -15.88 -4.28 15.05
CA PRO A 376 -16.58 -3.05 15.43
C PRO A 376 -15.86 -1.78 14.97
N THR A 377 -14.52 -1.74 15.02
CA THR A 377 -13.74 -0.59 14.55
C THR A 377 -13.87 -0.38 13.03
N CYS A 378 -13.85 -1.44 12.22
CA CYS A 378 -14.07 -1.33 10.77
C CYS A 378 -15.50 -0.86 10.43
N VAL A 379 -16.51 -1.31 11.19
CA VAL A 379 -17.90 -0.82 11.03
C VAL A 379 -17.98 0.66 11.40
N LEU A 380 -17.35 1.07 12.51
CA LEU A 380 -17.25 2.47 12.94
C LEU A 380 -16.57 3.35 11.87
N GLN A 381 -15.47 2.88 11.28
CA GLN A 381 -14.78 3.59 10.20
C GLN A 381 -15.68 3.75 8.97
N THR A 382 -16.41 2.70 8.58
CA THR A 382 -17.36 2.76 7.45
C THR A 382 -18.56 3.68 7.74
N LEU A 383 -19.04 3.69 8.99
CA LEU A 383 -20.15 4.55 9.43
C LEU A 383 -19.79 6.03 9.33
N LEU A 384 -18.59 6.39 9.81
CA LEU A 384 -18.07 7.74 9.70
C LEU A 384 -17.80 8.12 8.24
N GLY A 385 -17.18 7.19 7.50
CA GLY A 385 -16.86 7.33 6.09
C GLY A 385 -16.11 8.63 5.83
N GLY A 386 -16.60 9.41 4.87
CA GLY A 386 -16.08 10.73 4.54
C GLY A 386 -15.65 10.82 3.08
N GLY A 387 -14.69 11.68 2.80
CA GLY A 387 -14.09 11.83 1.48
C GLY A 387 -13.61 13.25 1.22
N SER A 388 -13.51 13.61 -0.06
CA SER A 388 -13.22 14.96 -0.52
C SER A 388 -14.51 15.71 -0.87
N SER A 389 -14.47 17.04 -0.71
CA SER A 389 -15.54 17.98 -1.10
C SER A 389 -15.81 17.93 -2.60
N PHE A 390 -14.77 17.66 -3.41
CA PHE A 390 -14.92 17.36 -4.82
C PHE A 390 -14.82 15.85 -5.07
N SER A 391 -15.97 15.17 -5.12
CA SER A 391 -16.07 13.79 -5.60
C SER A 391 -16.85 13.74 -6.89
N ALA A 392 -16.14 13.62 -8.01
CA ALA A 392 -16.76 13.33 -9.30
C ALA A 392 -17.27 11.88 -9.30
N GLY A 393 -18.48 11.63 -8.80
CA GLY A 393 -19.21 10.40 -9.06
C GLY A 393 -20.58 10.35 -8.42
N GLY A 394 -21.30 9.28 -8.73
CA GLY A 394 -22.70 9.12 -8.36
C GLY A 394 -22.92 8.60 -6.93
N PRO A 395 -24.20 8.32 -6.59
CA PRO A 395 -24.60 7.70 -5.34
C PRO A 395 -23.79 6.43 -5.02
N GLY A 396 -23.57 6.16 -3.72
CA GLY A 396 -22.83 4.98 -3.24
C GLY A 396 -21.41 5.27 -2.73
N LYS A 397 -20.85 6.45 -3.00
CA LYS A 397 -19.51 6.87 -2.52
C LYS A 397 -19.44 7.34 -1.06
N GLY A 398 -20.47 7.08 -0.26
CA GLY A 398 -20.49 7.50 1.14
C GLY A 398 -20.96 8.94 1.40
N MET A 399 -21.69 9.57 0.47
CA MET A 399 -22.25 10.93 0.67
C MET A 399 -23.22 11.06 1.88
N TYR A 400 -23.75 9.92 2.35
CA TYR A 400 -24.62 9.84 3.53
C TYR A 400 -23.86 9.41 4.79
N SER A 401 -22.53 9.28 4.74
CA SER A 401 -21.74 9.02 5.93
C SER A 401 -21.74 10.22 6.86
N ARG A 402 -21.43 10.00 8.14
CA ARG A 402 -21.55 11.05 9.16
C ARG A 402 -20.60 12.21 8.89
N LEU A 403 -19.34 11.95 8.52
CA LEU A 403 -18.37 13.01 8.25
C LEU A 403 -18.72 13.81 7.00
N TYR A 404 -19.27 13.17 5.97
CA TYR A 404 -19.72 13.89 4.78
C TYR A 404 -20.86 14.86 5.11
N ARG A 405 -21.86 14.40 5.89
CA ARG A 405 -23.03 15.21 6.26
C ARG A 405 -22.72 16.31 7.27
N GLU A 406 -21.95 15.98 8.30
CA GLU A 406 -21.70 16.88 9.43
C GLU A 406 -20.52 17.82 9.18
N ILE A 407 -19.53 17.41 8.37
CA ILE A 407 -18.37 18.23 8.06
C ILE A 407 -18.48 18.83 6.66
N LEU A 408 -18.37 18.02 5.61
CA LEU A 408 -18.23 18.51 4.22
C LEU A 408 -19.44 19.31 3.74
N ASN A 409 -20.66 18.89 4.07
CA ASN A 409 -21.87 19.60 3.65
C ASN A 409 -22.13 20.90 4.44
N ARG A 410 -21.68 20.98 5.70
CA ARG A 410 -21.94 22.13 6.58
C ARG A 410 -20.82 23.17 6.54
N HIS A 411 -19.59 22.71 6.35
CA HIS A 411 -18.40 23.53 6.37
C HIS A 411 -17.79 23.59 4.97
N ARG A 412 -18.19 24.61 4.21
CA ARG A 412 -17.72 24.85 2.83
C ARG A 412 -16.21 25.02 2.70
N TRP A 413 -15.52 25.33 3.80
CA TRP A 413 -14.06 25.48 3.86
C TRP A 413 -13.33 24.14 4.03
N ALA A 414 -14.01 23.06 4.40
CA ALA A 414 -13.39 21.75 4.53
C ALA A 414 -13.19 21.16 3.13
N GLU A 415 -11.96 20.80 2.78
CA GLU A 415 -11.64 20.17 1.49
C GLU A 415 -11.74 18.65 1.57
N SER A 416 -11.33 18.07 2.69
CA SER A 416 -11.54 16.65 2.96
C SER A 416 -11.81 16.40 4.44
N ALA A 417 -12.54 15.32 4.72
CA ALA A 417 -12.76 14.81 6.06
C ALA A 417 -13.08 13.32 5.94
N GLU A 418 -12.26 12.46 6.53
CA GLU A 418 -12.38 11.01 6.40
C GLU A 418 -11.95 10.28 7.67
N ALA A 419 -12.63 9.18 7.97
CA ALA A 419 -12.24 8.27 9.04
C ALA A 419 -11.31 7.20 8.50
N PHE A 420 -10.24 6.94 9.24
CA PHE A 420 -9.23 5.97 8.88
C PHE A 420 -8.96 4.99 10.02
N THR A 421 -8.42 3.84 9.64
CA THR A 421 -7.92 2.82 10.57
C THR A 421 -6.59 2.28 10.05
N SER A 422 -5.62 2.06 10.93
CA SER A 422 -4.37 1.36 10.65
C SER A 422 -4.20 0.27 11.69
N PHE A 423 -4.12 -1.00 11.27
CA PHE A 423 -3.98 -2.13 12.20
C PHE A 423 -2.60 -2.75 12.06
N HIS A 424 -2.01 -3.08 13.20
CA HIS A 424 -0.79 -3.86 13.35
C HIS A 424 -1.07 -5.12 14.18
N ALA A 425 -0.11 -6.03 14.27
CA ALA A 425 -0.29 -7.29 15.00
C ALA A 425 -0.78 -7.06 16.44
N GLU A 426 -0.18 -6.10 17.13
CA GLU A 426 -0.40 -5.85 18.57
C GLU A 426 -1.30 -4.65 18.89
N SER A 427 -1.35 -3.66 17.99
CA SER A 427 -2.06 -2.41 18.24
C SER A 427 -2.63 -1.84 16.95
N GLY A 428 -3.53 -0.87 17.04
CA GLY A 428 -4.12 -0.21 15.89
C GLY A 428 -4.43 1.26 16.19
N LEU A 429 -4.59 2.05 15.15
CA LEU A 429 -5.00 3.44 15.21
C LEU A 429 -6.35 3.58 14.53
N TRP A 430 -7.25 4.34 15.17
CA TRP A 430 -8.49 4.81 14.58
C TRP A 430 -8.57 6.31 14.77
N GLY A 431 -8.93 7.02 13.71
CA GLY A 431 -8.95 8.47 13.73
C GLY A 431 -9.73 9.11 12.61
N ILE A 432 -9.73 10.43 12.62
CA ILE A 432 -10.31 11.28 11.59
C ILE A 432 -9.21 12.20 11.08
N SER A 433 -9.05 12.25 9.76
CA SER A 433 -8.20 13.21 9.06
C SER A 433 -9.06 14.20 8.30
N GLY A 434 -8.54 15.42 8.12
CA GLY A 434 -9.18 16.44 7.31
C GLY A 434 -8.18 17.43 6.74
N SER A 435 -8.59 18.09 5.66
CA SER A 435 -7.80 19.12 4.97
C SER A 435 -8.61 20.39 4.87
N CYS A 436 -8.00 21.54 5.14
CA CYS A 436 -8.63 22.85 5.02
C CYS A 436 -7.60 23.94 4.66
N PRO A 437 -8.02 25.10 4.18
CA PRO A 437 -7.13 26.26 4.07
C PRO A 437 -6.52 26.63 5.43
N PRO A 438 -5.32 27.23 5.48
CA PRO A 438 -4.57 27.38 6.73
C PRO A 438 -5.28 28.21 7.79
N GLN A 439 -6.08 29.20 7.38
CA GLN A 439 -6.85 30.02 8.31
C GLN A 439 -7.92 29.25 9.10
N PHE A 440 -8.30 28.03 8.67
CA PHE A 440 -9.34 27.21 9.29
C PHE A 440 -8.79 26.03 10.11
N GLY A 441 -7.49 25.98 10.39
CA GLY A 441 -6.87 24.84 11.10
C GLY A 441 -7.48 24.58 12.49
N ARG A 442 -7.83 25.64 13.23
CA ARG A 442 -8.51 25.54 14.53
C ARG A 442 -9.92 25.00 14.39
N GLU A 443 -10.67 25.49 13.41
CA GLU A 443 -12.04 25.09 13.12
C GLU A 443 -12.10 23.62 12.69
N MET A 444 -11.16 23.18 11.87
CA MET A 444 -11.03 21.76 11.47
C MET A 444 -10.79 20.86 12.68
N ALA A 445 -9.75 21.15 13.48
CA ALA A 445 -9.46 20.38 14.68
C ALA A 445 -10.65 20.35 15.66
N THR A 446 -11.31 21.50 15.86
CA THR A 446 -12.50 21.60 16.72
C THR A 446 -13.64 20.75 16.19
N THR A 447 -13.89 20.77 14.89
CA THR A 447 -14.97 19.99 14.25
C THR A 447 -14.70 18.49 14.36
N ILE A 448 -13.44 18.06 14.18
CA ILE A 448 -13.01 16.67 14.37
C ILE A 448 -13.24 16.23 15.81
N VAL A 449 -12.77 17.01 16.80
CA VAL A 449 -12.98 16.71 18.24
C VAL A 449 -14.46 16.59 18.57
N GLN A 450 -15.30 17.49 18.05
CA GLN A 450 -16.74 17.40 18.24
C GLN A 450 -17.34 16.11 17.69
N GLN A 451 -16.80 15.50 16.63
CA GLN A 451 -17.29 14.20 16.15
C GLN A 451 -16.95 13.07 17.13
N PHE A 452 -15.76 13.07 17.73
CA PHE A 452 -15.40 12.10 18.77
C PHE A 452 -16.30 12.23 19.99
N ASP A 453 -16.57 13.46 20.43
CA ASP A 453 -17.47 13.70 21.56
C ASP A 453 -18.92 13.31 21.24
N LYS A 454 -19.39 13.57 20.02
CA LYS A 454 -20.69 13.09 19.54
C LYS A 454 -20.73 11.57 19.56
N LEU A 455 -19.72 10.84 19.09
CA LEU A 455 -19.73 9.37 19.15
C LEU A 455 -19.71 8.83 20.59
N ALA A 456 -19.10 9.56 21.52
CA ALA A 456 -19.03 9.16 22.92
C ALA A 456 -20.35 9.38 23.68
N ASN A 457 -21.12 10.42 23.31
CA ASN A 457 -22.30 10.92 24.04
C ASN A 457 -23.63 10.74 23.29
N ASP A 458 -23.60 10.80 21.96
CA ASP A 458 -24.75 10.66 21.06
C ASP A 458 -24.77 9.25 20.47
N PHE A 459 -25.98 8.70 20.33
CA PHE A 459 -26.16 7.30 19.95
C PHE A 459 -26.06 7.14 18.44
N VAL A 460 -25.39 6.08 17.99
CA VAL A 460 -25.48 5.62 16.60
C VAL A 460 -26.92 5.20 16.33
N THR A 461 -27.54 5.72 15.27
CA THR A 461 -28.90 5.32 14.87
C THR A 461 -28.90 3.92 14.24
N ASP A 462 -30.02 3.19 14.28
CA ASP A 462 -30.12 1.87 13.62
C ASP A 462 -29.87 2.02 12.11
N GLU A 463 -30.42 3.07 11.49
CA GLU A 463 -30.26 3.35 10.07
C GLU A 463 -28.79 3.61 9.67
N GLU A 464 -28.01 4.30 10.50
CA GLU A 464 -26.58 4.49 10.27
C GLU A 464 -25.80 3.19 10.41
N LEU A 465 -26.13 2.39 11.43
CA LEU A 465 -25.44 1.13 11.67
C LEU A 465 -25.73 0.11 10.55
N ASP A 466 -26.99 -0.08 10.18
CA ASP A 466 -27.39 -1.01 9.12
C ASP A 466 -26.81 -0.60 7.78
N ARG A 467 -26.78 0.71 7.48
CA ARG A 467 -26.11 1.23 6.29
C ARG A 467 -24.61 0.91 6.33
N ALA A 468 -23.93 1.14 7.45
CA ALA A 468 -22.50 0.88 7.59
C ALA A 468 -22.17 -0.61 7.45
N ARG A 469 -22.93 -1.51 8.09
CA ARG A 469 -22.77 -2.96 7.94
C ARG A 469 -22.95 -3.41 6.49
N ASN A 470 -24.01 -2.95 5.83
CA ASN A 470 -24.28 -3.29 4.43
C ASN A 470 -23.21 -2.74 3.48
N MET A 471 -22.75 -1.51 3.69
CA MET A 471 -21.65 -0.92 2.92
C MET A 471 -20.35 -1.70 3.13
N LEU A 472 -20.02 -2.07 4.36
CA LEU A 472 -18.81 -2.83 4.67
C LEU A 472 -18.83 -4.22 4.04
N LYS A 473 -19.95 -4.95 4.14
CA LYS A 473 -20.12 -6.25 3.47
C LYS A 473 -19.97 -6.13 1.95
N CYS A 474 -20.64 -5.14 1.35
CA CYS A 474 -20.53 -4.88 -0.09
C CYS A 474 -19.08 -4.57 -0.50
N ASN A 475 -18.38 -3.72 0.26
CA ASN A 475 -16.98 -3.38 0.01
C ASN A 475 -16.07 -4.60 0.13
N VAL A 476 -16.29 -5.47 1.11
CA VAL A 476 -15.56 -6.73 1.28
C VAL A 476 -15.74 -7.63 0.06
N LEU A 477 -17.00 -7.92 -0.31
CA LEU A 477 -17.30 -8.86 -1.39
C LEU A 477 -16.83 -8.35 -2.75
N THR A 478 -17.11 -7.08 -3.07
CA THR A 478 -16.73 -6.46 -4.34
C THR A 478 -15.22 -6.43 -4.53
N GLN A 479 -14.45 -6.23 -3.46
CA GLN A 479 -12.99 -6.21 -3.57
C GLN A 479 -12.38 -7.58 -3.83
N LEU A 480 -12.99 -8.65 -3.32
CA LEU A 480 -12.52 -10.01 -3.55
C LEU A 480 -12.73 -10.50 -4.98
N GLU A 481 -13.53 -9.79 -5.79
CA GLU A 481 -13.66 -10.05 -7.23
C GLU A 481 -12.35 -9.78 -7.98
N SER A 482 -11.50 -8.89 -7.45
CA SER A 482 -10.17 -8.64 -7.99
C SER A 482 -9.23 -9.77 -7.59
N ARG A 483 -8.70 -10.51 -8.58
CA ARG A 483 -7.72 -11.58 -8.37
C ARG A 483 -6.48 -11.15 -7.58
N LEU A 484 -6.02 -9.91 -7.77
CA LEU A 484 -4.86 -9.36 -7.06
C LEU A 484 -5.19 -9.21 -5.57
N VAL A 485 -6.39 -8.72 -5.28
CA VAL A 485 -6.88 -8.57 -3.90
C VAL A 485 -7.13 -9.95 -3.28
N LEU A 486 -7.64 -10.91 -4.05
CA LEU A 486 -7.84 -12.28 -3.59
C LEU A 486 -6.51 -12.96 -3.21
N PHE A 487 -5.49 -12.85 -4.07
CA PHE A 487 -4.13 -13.31 -3.79
C PHE A 487 -3.57 -12.67 -2.51
N GLU A 488 -3.68 -11.34 -2.38
CA GLU A 488 -3.22 -10.60 -1.21
C GLU A 488 -3.99 -11.01 0.05
N ASP A 489 -5.30 -11.19 -0.05
CA ASP A 489 -6.18 -11.61 1.04
C ASP A 489 -5.78 -12.97 1.60
N ILE A 490 -5.60 -13.96 0.72
CA ILE A 490 -5.14 -15.31 1.09
C ILE A 490 -3.79 -15.22 1.81
N GLY A 491 -2.82 -14.54 1.18
CA GLY A 491 -1.46 -14.44 1.68
C GLY A 491 -1.39 -13.76 3.05
N ARG A 492 -1.97 -12.55 3.18
CA ARG A 492 -1.90 -11.77 4.41
C ARG A 492 -2.63 -12.44 5.57
N GLN A 493 -3.80 -13.05 5.32
CA GLN A 493 -4.52 -13.75 6.39
C GLN A 493 -3.74 -14.96 6.89
N ILE A 494 -3.14 -15.75 5.99
CA ILE A 494 -2.29 -16.87 6.40
C ILE A 494 -1.07 -16.36 7.17
N LEU A 495 -0.44 -15.27 6.72
CA LEU A 495 0.72 -14.68 7.40
C LEU A 495 0.37 -14.24 8.82
N THR A 496 -0.74 -13.51 9.00
CA THR A 496 -1.18 -12.94 10.28
C THR A 496 -1.85 -13.95 11.22
N TYR A 497 -2.74 -14.80 10.72
CA TYR A 497 -3.58 -15.69 11.56
C TYR A 497 -3.23 -17.17 11.46
N GLY A 498 -2.34 -17.55 10.53
CA GLY A 498 -2.07 -18.95 10.20
C GLY A 498 -3.19 -19.65 9.44
N LYS A 499 -4.27 -18.94 9.12
CA LYS A 499 -5.45 -19.46 8.41
C LYS A 499 -6.11 -18.33 7.61
N ARG A 500 -6.93 -18.70 6.63
CA ARG A 500 -7.82 -17.77 5.93
C ARG A 500 -9.26 -17.98 6.41
N GLU A 501 -9.88 -16.90 6.87
CA GLU A 501 -11.31 -16.85 7.13
C GLU A 501 -12.05 -16.42 5.86
N ASP A 502 -13.17 -17.09 5.59
CA ASP A 502 -13.95 -16.86 4.37
C ASP A 502 -14.76 -15.55 4.44
N ALA A 503 -15.25 -15.11 3.28
CA ALA A 503 -16.03 -13.88 3.20
C ALA A 503 -17.35 -13.97 3.95
N VAL A 504 -17.95 -15.16 3.98
CA VAL A 504 -19.26 -15.40 4.58
C VAL A 504 -19.18 -15.26 6.10
N THR A 505 -18.19 -15.86 6.75
CA THR A 505 -17.98 -15.71 8.19
C THR A 505 -17.62 -14.28 8.55
N MET A 506 -16.81 -13.60 7.73
CA MET A 506 -16.53 -12.17 7.91
C MET A 506 -17.81 -11.33 7.82
N CYS A 507 -18.70 -11.59 6.86
CA CYS A 507 -19.98 -10.90 6.74
C CYS A 507 -20.89 -11.16 7.95
N ALA A 508 -20.93 -12.39 8.47
CA ALA A 508 -21.68 -12.72 9.67
C ALA A 508 -21.14 -11.96 10.90
N LYS A 509 -19.81 -11.83 11.03
CA LYS A 509 -19.18 -11.02 12.09
C LYS A 509 -19.55 -9.53 11.97
N ILE A 510 -19.63 -8.99 10.75
CA ILE A 510 -20.06 -7.61 10.51
C ILE A 510 -21.53 -7.42 10.92
N ASP A 511 -22.39 -8.39 10.59
CA ASP A 511 -23.81 -8.36 10.95
C ASP A 511 -24.06 -8.45 12.46
N ALA A 512 -23.18 -9.15 13.18
CA ALA A 512 -23.25 -9.28 14.62
C ALA A 512 -22.87 -8.00 15.40
N VAL A 513 -22.16 -7.03 14.78
CA VAL A 513 -21.69 -5.81 15.48
C VAL A 513 -22.85 -4.98 15.97
N THR A 514 -22.97 -4.77 17.27
CA THR A 514 -24.03 -3.94 17.89
C THR A 514 -23.62 -2.48 18.07
N LYS A 515 -24.57 -1.62 18.45
CA LYS A 515 -24.29 -0.21 18.78
C LYS A 515 -23.47 -0.08 20.06
N GLU A 516 -23.70 -1.00 21.00
CA GLU A 516 -22.97 -1.11 22.26
C GLU A 516 -21.49 -1.39 21.98
N ASP A 517 -21.17 -2.30 21.06
CA ASP A 517 -19.78 -2.60 20.68
C ASP A 517 -19.06 -1.35 20.14
N ILE A 518 -19.71 -0.60 19.25
CA ILE A 518 -19.16 0.66 18.70
C ILE A 518 -18.92 1.68 19.82
N ARG A 519 -19.91 1.85 20.71
CA ARG A 519 -19.81 2.77 21.84
C ARG A 519 -18.67 2.39 22.78
N GLU A 520 -18.48 1.09 23.04
CA GLU A 520 -17.37 0.59 23.85
C GLU A 520 -16.02 0.87 23.22
N VAL A 521 -15.85 0.59 21.92
CA VAL A 521 -14.61 0.91 21.19
C VAL A 521 -14.29 2.39 21.29
N VAL A 522 -15.26 3.28 21.02
CA VAL A 522 -15.08 4.73 21.10
C VAL A 522 -14.69 5.17 22.52
N ARG A 523 -15.37 4.64 23.55
CA ARG A 523 -15.07 4.98 24.96
C ARG A 523 -13.72 4.47 25.42
N LYS A 524 -13.30 3.27 24.99
CA LYS A 524 -11.97 2.72 25.28
C LYS A 524 -10.90 3.57 24.60
N ALA A 525 -11.09 3.94 23.34
CA ALA A 525 -10.16 4.73 22.56
C ALA A 525 -9.97 6.15 23.14
N ILE A 526 -11.05 6.89 23.41
CA ILE A 526 -10.99 8.28 23.91
C ILE A 526 -10.42 8.39 25.34
N LYS A 527 -10.37 7.29 26.11
CA LYS A 527 -9.69 7.28 27.42
C LYS A 527 -8.17 7.34 27.31
N LYS A 528 -7.60 6.97 26.16
CA LYS A 528 -6.17 6.98 25.91
C LYS A 528 -5.72 8.38 25.46
N PRO A 529 -4.42 8.72 25.63
CA PRO A 529 -3.92 10.00 25.13
C PRO A 529 -4.13 10.10 23.60
N PRO A 530 -4.54 11.26 23.06
CA PRO A 530 -4.71 11.43 21.62
C PRO A 530 -3.36 11.44 20.90
N THR A 531 -3.37 11.06 19.63
CA THR A 531 -2.28 11.32 18.68
C THR A 531 -2.73 12.35 17.67
N VAL A 532 -1.90 13.37 17.43
CA VAL A 532 -2.18 14.45 16.48
C VAL A 532 -1.04 14.55 15.48
N SER A 533 -1.37 14.65 14.19
CA SER A 533 -0.40 14.92 13.13
C SER A 533 -0.89 16.08 12.27
N SER A 534 -0.04 17.07 12.04
CA SER A 534 -0.36 18.27 11.26
C SER A 534 0.70 18.54 10.21
N VAL A 535 0.30 18.69 8.96
CA VAL A 535 1.21 18.92 7.82
C VAL A 535 0.66 20.01 6.91
N GLY A 536 1.47 20.99 6.53
CA GLY A 536 1.09 22.03 5.57
C GLY A 536 2.06 23.21 5.56
N VAL A 537 1.82 24.18 4.67
CA VAL A 537 2.69 25.37 4.54
C VAL A 537 2.57 26.30 5.73
N ASP A 538 1.35 26.45 6.27
CA ASP A 538 1.08 27.15 7.51
C ASP A 538 0.27 26.27 8.46
N ILE A 539 0.85 25.98 9.61
CA ILE A 539 0.26 25.18 10.69
C ILE A 539 0.09 25.98 11.97
N SER A 540 0.29 27.31 11.93
CA SER A 540 0.25 28.19 13.11
C SER A 540 -1.12 28.24 13.78
N THR A 541 -2.19 28.09 13.00
CA THR A 541 -3.58 28.10 13.46
C THR A 541 -4.01 26.78 14.11
N VAL A 542 -3.30 25.68 13.83
CA VAL A 542 -3.66 24.36 14.32
C VAL A 542 -3.41 24.30 15.84
N PRO A 543 -4.41 23.93 16.66
CA PRO A 543 -4.23 23.81 18.10
C PRO A 543 -3.14 22.79 18.44
N ASP A 544 -2.40 23.04 19.52
CA ASP A 544 -1.47 22.04 20.08
C ASP A 544 -2.23 20.86 20.71
N ILE A 545 -1.52 19.76 20.97
CA ILE A 545 -2.12 18.58 21.60
C ILE A 545 -2.75 18.86 22.97
N GLY A 546 -2.21 19.81 23.74
CA GLY A 546 -2.76 20.22 25.03
C GLY A 546 -4.13 20.89 24.88
N GLN A 547 -4.27 21.77 23.88
CA GLN A 547 -5.53 22.40 23.51
C GLN A 547 -6.54 21.37 22.99
N ILE A 548 -6.13 20.44 22.14
CA ILE A 548 -7.00 19.35 21.63
C ILE A 548 -7.47 18.46 22.79
N THR A 549 -6.57 18.09 23.70
CA THR A 549 -6.89 17.33 24.91
C THR A 549 -7.87 18.11 25.79
N GLN A 550 -7.68 19.42 25.93
CA GLN A 550 -8.62 20.28 26.66
C GLN A 550 -9.98 20.37 25.97
N MET A 551 -10.06 20.38 24.64
CA MET A 551 -11.33 20.38 23.90
C MET A 551 -12.09 19.07 24.14
N LEU A 552 -11.40 17.92 24.07
CA LEU A 552 -11.95 16.60 24.43
C LEU A 552 -12.42 16.55 25.90
N GLY A 553 -11.69 17.22 26.79
CA GLY A 553 -11.98 17.29 28.23
C GLY A 553 -13.10 18.28 28.61
N LYS A 554 -13.21 19.44 27.98
CA LYS A 554 -14.24 20.45 28.29
C LYS A 554 -15.65 19.98 27.93
N ASN A 555 -15.77 19.15 26.90
CA ASN A 555 -17.03 18.49 26.54
C ASN A 555 -17.36 17.27 27.43
N SER A 556 -16.44 16.88 28.32
CA SER A 556 -16.61 15.74 29.24
C SER A 556 -17.32 16.07 30.55
N HIS A 557 -17.72 17.33 30.81
CA HIS A 557 -18.48 17.72 32.01
C HIS A 557 -19.88 17.07 32.15
N LYS A 558 -20.30 16.22 31.19
CA LYS A 558 -21.44 15.31 31.33
C LYS A 558 -21.07 13.85 31.69
N ARG A 559 -19.80 13.55 31.99
CA ARG A 559 -19.35 12.22 32.43
C ARG A 559 -19.37 12.15 33.96
N THR A 560 -20.54 11.90 34.54
CA THR A 560 -20.59 11.32 35.89
C THR A 560 -20.05 9.90 35.80
N TRP A 561 -18.85 9.71 36.34
CA TRP A 561 -18.30 8.38 36.61
C TRP A 561 -19.09 7.81 37.80
N ILE A 562 -19.96 6.84 37.53
CA ILE A 562 -20.50 5.90 38.52
C ILE A 562 -20.21 4.50 38.00
#